data_AF-A0A1T1NMK0-F1
#
_entry.id   AF-A0A1T1NMK0-F1
#
_cell.length_a   1.000
_cell.length_b   1.000
_cell.length_c   1.000
_cell.angle_alpha   90.00
_cell.angle_beta   90.00
_cell.angle_gamma   90.00
#
_symmetry.space_group_name_H-M   'P 1'
#
loop_
_entity.id
_entity.type
_entity.pdbx_description
1 polymer ?
#
loop_
_entity_poly.entity_id
_entity_poly.type
_entity_poly.pdbx_seq_one_letter_code
_entity_poly.pdbx_strand_id
1 'polypeptide(L)' 'MARVAHWLDEPSSAFLQSVEDEQPDFGLIGLGHAADLPGVRRKLHNLAQRTAAKRAVDRDQLADVLARIKVR' A
#
# COMPACT_ATOMS: atom_id res chain seq x y z
N MET A 1 10.94 -3.88 -14.96
CA MET A 1 10.54 -2.73 -14.10
C MET A 1 9.61 -1.75 -14.81
N ALA A 2 9.81 -1.43 -16.10
CA ALA A 2 8.91 -0.54 -16.87
C ALA A 2 7.41 -0.89 -16.77
N ARG A 3 7.06 -2.18 -16.76
CA ARG A 3 5.65 -2.62 -16.61
C ARG A 3 5.05 -2.29 -15.25
N VAL A 4 5.85 -2.33 -14.19
CA VAL A 4 5.40 -1.99 -12.83
C VAL A 4 5.23 -0.48 -12.68
N ALA A 5 6.12 0.32 -13.30
CA ALA A 5 5.97 1.77 -13.36
C ALA A 5 4.67 2.19 -14.05
N HIS A 6 4.28 1.50 -15.13
CA HIS A 6 3.01 1.75 -15.81
C HIS A 6 1.76 1.39 -14.96
N TRP A 7 1.88 0.45 -14.02
CA TRP A 7 0.79 0.09 -13.10
C TRP A 7 0.76 0.93 -11.82
N LEU A 8 1.88 1.57 -11.46
CA LEU A 8 1.99 2.50 -10.33
C LEU A 8 1.60 3.91 -10.77
N ASP A 9 0.38 4.05 -11.27
CA ASP A 9 -0.22 5.36 -11.43
C ASP A 9 -0.49 6.02 -10.06
N GLU A 10 -0.97 7.25 -10.11
CA GLU A 10 -1.18 8.04 -8.90
C GLU A 10 -2.19 7.41 -7.92
N PRO A 11 -3.36 6.89 -8.35
CA PRO A 11 -4.28 6.18 -7.46
C PRO A 11 -3.66 4.92 -6.82
N SER A 12 -2.89 4.14 -7.58
CA SER A 12 -2.22 2.95 -7.04
C SER A 12 -1.15 3.30 -6.00
N SER A 13 -0.41 4.38 -6.23
CA SER A 13 0.57 4.90 -5.26
C SER A 13 -0.11 5.41 -3.99
N ALA A 14 -1.22 6.16 -4.12
CA ALA A 14 -2.00 6.65 -3.00
C ALA A 14 -2.61 5.50 -2.17
N PHE A 15 -3.07 4.42 -2.83
CA PHE A 15 -3.55 3.22 -2.13
C PHE A 15 -2.46 2.59 -1.26
N LEU A 16 -1.25 2.38 -1.80
CA LEU A 16 -0.14 1.81 -1.02
C LEU A 16 0.22 2.68 0.19
N GLN A 17 0.19 4.01 0.02
CA GLN A 17 0.40 4.94 1.13
C GLN A 17 -0.69 4.80 2.20
N SER A 18 -1.95 4.71 1.80
CA SER A 18 -3.08 4.54 2.73
C SER A 18 -2.97 3.27 3.60
N VAL A 19 -2.37 2.20 3.07
CA VAL A 19 -2.10 0.95 3.81
C VAL A 19 -1.05 1.18 4.91
N GLU A 20 0.01 1.92 4.60
CA GLU A 20 1.07 2.24 5.56
C GLU A 20 0.64 3.28 6.59
N ASP A 21 -0.35 4.12 6.25
CA ASP A 21 -1.04 5.05 7.15
C ASP A 21 -2.16 4.38 7.97
N GLU A 22 -2.26 3.05 7.88
CA GLU A 22 -3.20 2.22 8.65
C GLU A 22 -4.68 2.46 8.33
N GLN A 23 -4.98 3.19 7.25
CA GLN A 23 -6.33 3.45 6.74
C GLN A 23 -6.43 3.05 5.26
N PRO A 24 -6.40 1.75 4.94
CA PRO A 24 -6.45 1.29 3.55
C PRO A 24 -7.71 1.76 2.82
N ASP A 25 -7.53 2.55 1.75
CA ASP A 25 -8.62 3.01 0.89
C ASP A 25 -8.67 2.20 -0.41
N PHE A 26 -9.42 1.10 -0.40
CA PHE A 26 -9.60 0.25 -1.58
C PHE A 26 -10.42 0.93 -2.70
N GLY A 27 -11.08 2.06 -2.42
CA GLY A 27 -11.76 2.85 -3.44
C GLY A 27 -10.79 3.41 -4.48
N LEU A 28 -9.56 3.76 -4.06
CA LEU A 28 -8.49 4.27 -4.93
C LEU A 28 -8.08 3.30 -6.04
N ILE A 29 -8.29 2.00 -5.85
CA ILE A 29 -8.01 0.95 -6.85
C ILE A 29 -9.28 0.32 -7.44
N GLY A 30 -10.44 0.95 -7.23
CA GLY A 30 -11.73 0.47 -7.77
C GLY A 30 -12.27 -0.80 -7.10
N LEU A 31 -11.74 -1.17 -5.93
CA LEU A 31 -12.09 -2.40 -5.21
C LEU A 31 -12.69 -2.12 -3.84
N GLY A 32 -13.57 -1.12 -3.70
CA GLY A 32 -14.09 -0.67 -2.39
C GLY A 32 -14.64 -1.79 -1.47
N HIS A 33 -15.22 -2.85 -2.04
CA HIS A 33 -15.74 -4.01 -1.30
C HIS A 33 -14.66 -5.01 -0.84
N ALA A 34 -13.40 -4.84 -1.27
CA ALA A 34 -12.33 -5.78 -0.96
C ALA A 34 -12.02 -5.85 0.53
N ALA A 35 -12.26 -4.78 1.29
CA ALA A 35 -12.09 -4.76 2.74
C ALA A 35 -12.93 -5.83 3.45
N ASP A 36 -14.05 -6.25 2.86
CA ASP A 36 -14.96 -7.25 3.44
C ASP A 36 -14.54 -8.69 3.13
N LEU A 37 -13.61 -8.90 2.20
CA LEU A 37 -13.18 -10.23 1.80
C LEU A 37 -12.42 -10.91 2.96
N PRO A 38 -12.71 -12.19 3.30
CA PRO A 38 -12.11 -12.86 4.45
C PRO A 38 -10.57 -12.83 4.45
N GLY A 39 -9.95 -13.06 3.30
CA GLY A 39 -8.49 -13.03 3.14
C GLY A 39 -7.90 -11.63 3.35
N VAL A 40 -8.60 -10.60 2.88
CA VAL A 40 -8.19 -9.20 3.06
C VAL A 40 -8.30 -8.81 4.52
N ARG A 41 -9.44 -9.09 5.19
CA ARG A 41 -9.61 -8.84 6.63
C ARG A 41 -8.51 -9.50 7.47
N ARG A 42 -8.16 -10.75 7.17
CA ARG A 42 -7.07 -11.45 7.87
C ARG A 42 -5.73 -10.75 7.67
N LYS A 43 -5.44 -10.29 6.45
CA LYS A 43 -4.21 -9.53 6.15
C LYS A 43 -4.18 -8.20 6.90
N LEU A 44 -5.27 -7.43 6.87
CA LEU A 44 -5.38 -6.14 7.58
C LEU A 44 -5.20 -6.32 9.08
N HIS A 45 -5.82 -7.34 9.67
CA HIS A 45 -5.63 -7.69 11.07
C HIS A 45 -4.15 -7.95 11.38
N ASN A 46 -3.44 -8.73 10.55
CA ASN A 46 -2.01 -9.00 10.75
C ASN A 46 -1.15 -7.74 10.59
N LEU A 47 -1.50 -6.84 9.67
CA LEU A 47 -0.81 -5.57 9.48
C LEU A 47 -0.97 -4.66 10.71
N ALA A 48 -2.15 -4.63 11.31
CA ALA A 48 -2.43 -3.90 12.54
C ALA A 48 -1.63 -4.41 13.76
N GLN A 49 -1.08 -5.63 13.71
CA GLN A 49 -0.20 -6.16 14.77
C GLN A 49 1.27 -5.76 14.61
N ARG A 50 1.64 -5.00 13.56
CA ARG A 50 3.03 -4.53 13.40
C ARG A 50 3.39 -3.53 14.50
N THR A 51 4.63 -3.62 14.98
CA THR A 51 5.16 -2.63 15.92
C THR A 51 5.37 -1.28 15.23
N ALA A 52 5.34 -0.19 15.99
CA ALA A 52 5.61 1.16 15.47
C ALA A 52 6.99 1.25 14.76
N ALA A 53 8.01 0.58 15.29
CA ALA A 53 9.32 0.51 14.67
C ALA A 53 9.28 -0.18 13.30
N LYS A 54 8.54 -1.29 13.18
CA LYS A 54 8.37 -2.00 11.89
C LYS A 54 7.60 -1.14 10.89
N ARG A 55 6.57 -0.42 11.35
CA ARG A 55 5.79 0.52 10.52
C ARG A 55 6.64 1.66 9.97
N ALA A 56 7.52 2.24 10.78
CA ALA A 56 8.42 3.30 10.31
C ALA A 56 9.33 2.79 9.18
N VAL A 57 9.95 1.62 9.38
CA VAL A 57 10.78 0.98 8.35
C VAL A 57 9.99 0.69 7.07
N ASP A 58 8.75 0.20 7.19
CA ASP A 58 7.90 -0.09 6.03
C ASP A 58 7.54 1.16 5.23
N ARG A 59 7.24 2.28 5.90
CA ARG A 59 6.99 3.58 5.26
C ARG A 59 8.21 4.10 4.50
N ASP A 60 9.39 4.06 5.12
CA ASP A 60 10.63 4.52 4.49
C ASP A 60 10.95 3.69 3.25
N GLN A 61 10.81 2.36 3.35
CA GLN A 61 11.01 1.45 2.22
C GLN A 61 10.02 1.71 1.08
N LEU A 62 8.75 1.98 1.38
CA LEU A 62 7.75 2.31 0.36
C LEU A 62 8.14 3.61 -0.37
N ALA A 63 8.47 4.67 0.37
CA ALA A 63 8.87 5.95 -0.20
C ALA A 63 10.08 5.81 -1.13
N ASP A 64 11.12 5.09 -0.67
CA ASP A 64 12.32 4.83 -1.46
C ASP A 64 12.02 4.08 -2.76
N VAL A 65 11.17 3.04 -2.70
CA VAL A 65 10.80 2.25 -3.88
C VAL A 65 9.99 3.09 -4.87
N LEU A 66 9.01 3.85 -4.40
CA LEU A 66 8.20 4.72 -5.26
C LEU A 66 9.07 5.78 -5.96
N ALA A 67 9.99 6.42 -5.22
CA ALA A 67 10.93 7.39 -5.79
C ALA A 67 11.81 6.75 -6.89
N ARG A 68 12.34 5.56 -6.65
CA ARG A 68 13.18 4.83 -7.63
C ARG A 68 12.41 4.42 -8.89
N ILE A 69 11.11 4.16 -8.77
CA ILE A 69 10.25 3.80 -9.90
C ILE A 69 9.85 5.04 -10.71
N LYS A 70 9.53 6.17 -10.06
CA LYS A 70 9.11 7.42 -10.73
C LYS A 70 10.26 8.15 -11.46
N VAL A 71 11.52 7.93 -11.07
CA VAL A 71 12.71 8.58 -11.68
C VAL A 71 13.24 7.83 -12.92
N ARG A 72 12.71 6.65 -13.25
CA ARG A 72 13.16 5.80 -14.37
C ARG A 72 12.15 5.75 -15.51
#